data_AF-A0A7X6RIJ7-F1
#
_entry.id   AF-A0A7X6RIJ7-F1
#
_cell.length_a   1.000
_cell.length_b   1.000
_cell.length_c   1.000
_cell.angle_alpha   90.00
_cell.angle_beta   90.00
_cell.angle_gamma   90.00
#
_symmetry.space_group_name_H-M   'P 1'
#
loop_
_entity.id
_entity.type
_entity.pdbx_description
1 polymer ?
#
loop_
_entity_poly.entity_id
_entity_poly.type
_entity_poly.pdbx_seq_one_letter_code
_entity_poly.pdbx_strand_id
1 'polypeptide(L)'
;MRPPADATDPVGYALGPAASLNVDAVVVYDLETVGNSPSRVCEMFDLETVCPPSTWAATMPGFTDPEHSHPEQPLTVAAAQQIMQQHLNCRAVECPRKASAYSCLVREGKIVPPVDSPRERAIARGMRFRSRRTNDAPLPDGVNLETLLDVLSGLADYASVGKQ
;
A
#
# COMPACT_ATOMS: atom_id res chain seq x y z
N MET A 1 -4.03 11.26 9.48
CA MET A 1 -5.46 11.59 9.72
C MET A 1 -5.72 11.32 11.19
N ARG A 2 -6.23 12.29 11.96
CA ARG A 2 -6.39 12.12 13.41
C ARG A 2 -7.84 11.74 13.70
N PRO A 3 -8.11 10.59 14.32
CA PRO A 3 -9.49 10.23 14.70
C PRO A 3 -10.05 11.25 15.70
N PRO A 4 -11.37 11.45 15.74
CA PRO A 4 -12.04 12.20 16.80
C PRO A 4 -11.59 11.73 18.19
N ALA A 5 -11.46 12.65 19.15
CA ALA A 5 -10.90 12.35 20.47
C ALA A 5 -11.73 11.34 21.28
N ASP A 6 -13.01 11.19 20.94
CA ASP A 6 -14.00 10.29 21.55
C ASP A 6 -14.23 9.01 20.74
N ALA A 7 -13.48 8.78 19.65
CA ALA A 7 -13.63 7.58 18.84
C ALA A 7 -13.38 6.33 19.69
N THR A 8 -14.41 5.50 19.87
CA THR A 8 -14.34 4.24 20.61
C THR A 8 -13.36 3.24 19.97
N ASP A 9 -13.13 3.38 18.67
CA ASP A 9 -12.20 2.58 17.88
C ASP A 9 -11.40 3.46 16.91
N PRO A 10 -10.33 4.12 17.38
CA PRO A 10 -9.55 5.06 16.57
C PRO A 10 -8.85 4.36 15.39
N VAL A 11 -8.50 3.08 15.53
CA VAL A 11 -7.88 2.27 14.47
C VAL A 11 -8.92 1.95 13.39
N GLY A 12 -10.08 1.41 13.76
CA GLY A 12 -11.15 1.14 12.78
C GLY A 12 -11.66 2.41 12.08
N TYR A 13 -11.73 3.53 12.82
CA TYR A 13 -12.03 4.83 12.22
C TYR A 13 -11.03 5.23 11.14
N ALA A 14 -9.73 5.00 11.33
CA ALA A 14 -8.71 5.31 10.32
C ALA A 14 -8.78 4.37 9.10
N LEU A 15 -9.17 3.10 9.31
CA LEU A 15 -9.27 2.09 8.25
C LEU A 15 -10.44 2.33 7.27
N GLY A 16 -11.56 2.87 7.73
CA GLY A 16 -12.72 3.15 6.85
C GLY A 16 -12.42 4.16 5.73
N PRO A 17 -11.85 5.33 6.04
CA PRO A 17 -11.38 6.29 5.06
C PRO A 17 -10.21 5.76 4.23
N ALA A 18 -9.28 4.98 4.81
CA ALA A 18 -8.22 4.31 4.05
C ALA A 18 -8.80 3.40 2.95
N ALA A 19 -9.85 2.65 3.28
CA ALA A 19 -10.60 1.83 2.31
C ALA A 19 -11.28 2.68 1.25
N SER A 20 -11.95 3.75 1.66
CA SER A 20 -12.69 4.65 0.76
C SER A 20 -11.75 5.38 -0.22
N LEU A 21 -10.52 5.67 0.22
CA LEU A 21 -9.48 6.29 -0.58
C LEU A 21 -8.67 5.27 -1.41
N ASN A 22 -8.95 3.97 -1.25
CA ASN A 22 -8.25 2.88 -1.92
C ASN A 22 -6.72 3.01 -1.77
N VAL A 23 -6.25 3.24 -0.54
CA VAL A 23 -4.82 3.38 -0.25
C VAL A 23 -4.10 2.03 -0.37
N ASP A 24 -2.83 2.07 -0.75
CA ASP A 24 -1.99 0.88 -0.86
C ASP A 24 -1.43 0.40 0.48
N ALA A 25 -1.14 1.35 1.38
CA ALA A 25 -0.54 1.10 2.67
C ALA A 25 -0.99 2.14 3.70
N VAL A 26 -1.00 1.73 4.96
CA VAL A 26 -1.14 2.62 6.11
C VAL A 26 0.23 2.78 6.76
N VAL A 27 0.74 4.01 6.78
CA VAL A 27 1.99 4.36 7.47
C VAL A 27 1.66 4.93 8.84
N VAL A 28 2.21 4.32 9.89
CA VAL A 28 2.04 4.75 11.28
C VAL A 28 3.39 5.01 11.94
N TYR A 29 3.42 5.75 13.05
CA TYR A 29 4.69 6.04 13.71
C TYR A 29 5.29 4.76 14.32
N ASP A 30 4.50 4.01 15.07
CA ASP A 30 4.88 2.77 15.75
C ASP A 30 3.71 1.77 15.80
N LEU A 31 3.96 0.57 16.31
CA LEU A 31 2.91 -0.44 16.48
C LEU A 31 1.85 -0.05 17.51
N GLU A 32 2.17 0.81 18.49
CA GLU A 32 1.18 1.29 19.47
C GLU A 32 0.08 2.09 18.79
N THR A 33 0.40 2.82 17.72
CA THR A 33 -0.55 3.57 16.90
C THR A 33 -1.68 2.71 16.34
N VAL A 34 -1.44 1.41 16.14
CA VAL A 34 -2.43 0.41 15.69
C VAL A 34 -2.85 -0.55 16.80
N GLY A 35 -2.67 -0.16 18.07
CA GLY A 35 -3.02 -0.98 19.23
C GLY A 35 -2.21 -2.28 19.31
N ASN A 36 -0.97 -2.27 18.83
CA ASN A 36 -0.11 -3.46 18.71
C ASN A 36 -0.77 -4.62 17.95
N SER A 37 -1.72 -4.31 17.05
CA SER A 37 -2.52 -5.29 16.31
C SER A 37 -2.33 -5.13 14.79
N PRO A 38 -1.12 -5.40 14.26
CA PRO A 38 -0.81 -5.18 12.84
C PRO A 38 -1.69 -6.00 11.91
N SER A 39 -2.09 -7.22 12.34
CA SER A 39 -2.97 -8.10 11.57
C SER A 39 -4.28 -7.43 11.16
N ARG A 40 -4.81 -6.55 12.02
CA ARG A 40 -6.08 -5.84 11.79
C ARG A 40 -5.99 -4.84 10.64
N VAL A 41 -4.82 -4.22 10.46
CA VAL A 41 -4.54 -3.37 9.29
C VAL A 41 -4.26 -4.25 8.07
N CYS A 42 -3.47 -5.30 8.28
CA CYS A 42 -3.07 -6.25 7.23
C CYS A 42 -4.22 -7.10 6.68
N GLU A 43 -5.42 -7.06 7.24
CA GLU A 43 -6.62 -7.64 6.59
C GLU A 43 -6.98 -6.88 5.30
N MET A 44 -6.62 -5.59 5.21
CA MET A 44 -7.09 -4.71 4.14
C MET A 44 -5.96 -3.94 3.44
N PHE A 45 -4.87 -3.60 4.14
CA PHE A 45 -3.80 -2.73 3.66
C PHE A 45 -2.43 -3.21 4.09
N ASP A 46 -1.39 -2.91 3.29
CA ASP A 46 -0.02 -3.04 3.77
C ASP A 46 0.17 -2.08 4.98
N LEU A 47 0.94 -2.46 5.99
CA LEU A 47 1.27 -1.61 7.14
C LEU A 47 2.77 -1.28 7.10
N GLU A 48 3.11 -0.03 7.37
CA GLU A 48 4.48 0.40 7.57
C GLU A 48 4.59 1.19 8.87
N THR A 49 5.62 0.92 9.67
CA THR A 49 5.97 1.74 10.84
C THR A 49 7.20 2.58 10.55
N VAL A 50 7.26 3.78 11.13
CA VAL A 50 8.43 4.65 11.07
C VAL A 50 9.48 4.22 12.11
N CYS A 51 9.04 3.85 13.32
CA CYS A 51 9.88 3.57 14.48
C CYS A 51 9.35 2.36 15.28
N PRO A 52 10.05 1.21 15.27
CA PRO A 52 11.15 0.87 14.36
C PRO A 52 10.64 0.74 12.90
N PRO A 53 11.48 1.01 11.89
CA PRO A 53 11.09 0.83 10.49
C PRO A 53 10.79 -0.63 10.21
N SER A 54 9.53 -0.95 9.90
CA SER A 54 9.06 -2.31 9.61
C SER A 54 7.91 -2.28 8.61
N THR A 55 7.76 -3.35 7.85
CA THR A 55 6.72 -3.49 6.81
C THR A 55 5.99 -4.82 7.01
N TRP A 56 4.66 -4.77 6.98
CA TRP A 56 3.78 -5.94 7.03
C TRP A 56 2.88 -5.91 5.80
N ALA A 57 2.85 -7.03 5.06
CA ALA A 57 2.04 -7.13 3.86
C ALA A 57 0.60 -7.52 4.19
N ALA A 58 -0.36 -6.96 3.46
CA ALA A 58 -1.76 -7.35 3.57
C ALA A 58 -1.97 -8.82 3.20
N THR A 59 -2.79 -9.52 3.97
CA THR A 59 -3.34 -10.82 3.59
C THR A 59 -4.43 -10.56 2.58
N MET A 60 -4.14 -10.73 1.29
CA MET A 60 -5.14 -10.57 0.23
C MET A 60 -5.92 -11.89 0.06
N PRO A 61 -7.20 -12.01 0.49
CA PRO A 61 -8.03 -13.15 0.12
C PRO A 61 -8.38 -13.01 -1.37
N GLY A 62 -7.62 -13.68 -2.21
CA GLY A 62 -7.73 -13.62 -3.68
C GLY A 62 -6.50 -14.14 -4.41
N PHE A 63 -5.36 -14.22 -3.73
CA PHE A 63 -4.11 -14.80 -4.26
C PHE A 63 -3.69 -16.02 -3.44
N THR A 64 -4.55 -17.05 -3.37
CA THR A 64 -4.14 -18.38 -2.91
C THR A 64 -3.60 -19.19 -4.08
N ASP A 65 -2.63 -18.63 -4.80
CA ASP A 65 -1.76 -19.44 -5.64
C ASP A 65 -0.49 -19.74 -4.83
N PRO A 66 -0.28 -21.01 -4.41
CA PRO A 66 0.92 -21.38 -3.66
C PRO A 66 2.23 -21.09 -4.41
N GLU A 67 2.22 -20.88 -5.73
CA GLU A 67 3.38 -20.43 -6.49
C GLU A 67 3.73 -18.95 -6.28
N HIS A 68 2.78 -18.14 -5.82
CA HIS A 68 2.95 -16.71 -5.54
C HIS A 68 2.98 -16.36 -4.05
N SER A 69 2.67 -17.32 -3.17
CA SER A 69 2.73 -17.16 -1.72
C SER A 69 4.13 -16.82 -1.20
N HIS A 70 4.15 -16.07 -0.09
CA HIS A 70 5.36 -15.74 0.64
C HIS A 70 6.16 -17.02 0.97
N PRO A 71 7.49 -17.05 0.76
CA PRO A 71 8.31 -18.20 1.14
C PRO A 71 8.28 -18.40 2.66
N GLU A 72 8.10 -19.63 3.12
CA GLU A 72 8.03 -19.95 4.55
C GLU A 72 9.41 -19.88 5.23
N GLN A 73 10.48 -20.15 4.48
CA GLN A 73 11.85 -20.03 4.97
C GLN A 73 12.51 -18.71 4.56
N PRO A 74 13.40 -18.15 5.40
CA PRO A 74 14.24 -17.02 5.02
C PRO A 74 15.02 -17.30 3.72
N LEU A 75 15.01 -16.32 2.81
CA LEU A 75 15.69 -16.44 1.52
C LEU A 75 17.19 -16.19 1.64
N THR A 76 17.98 -16.98 0.90
CA THR A 76 19.36 -16.64 0.56
C THR A 76 19.40 -15.69 -0.63
N VAL A 77 20.51 -14.97 -0.82
CA VAL A 77 20.70 -14.09 -2.00
C VAL A 77 20.48 -14.85 -3.31
N ALA A 78 21.01 -16.07 -3.43
CA ALA A 78 20.86 -16.89 -4.64
C ALA A 78 19.39 -17.28 -4.90
N ALA A 79 18.68 -17.71 -3.87
CA ALA A 79 17.25 -18.04 -3.99
C ALA A 79 16.41 -16.80 -4.36
N ALA A 80 16.70 -15.65 -3.76
CA ALA A 80 16.03 -14.40 -4.09
C ALA A 80 16.28 -13.96 -5.55
N GLN A 81 17.51 -14.11 -6.06
CA GLN A 81 17.82 -13.84 -7.47
C GLN A 81 17.06 -14.79 -8.41
N GLN A 82 16.99 -16.08 -8.07
CA GLN A 82 16.24 -17.06 -8.85
C GLN A 82 14.73 -16.73 -8.87
N ILE A 83 14.15 -16.35 -7.74
CA ILE A 83 12.75 -15.92 -7.67
C ILE A 83 12.52 -14.68 -8.56
N MET A 84 13.43 -13.70 -8.54
CA MET A 84 13.31 -12.51 -9.40
C MET A 84 13.33 -12.87 -10.90
N GLN A 85 14.06 -13.93 -11.29
CA GLN A 85 14.10 -14.45 -12.66
C GLN A 85 12.86 -15.29 -13.03
N GLN A 86 12.36 -16.11 -12.11
CA GLN A 86 11.17 -16.95 -12.35
C GLN A 86 9.91 -16.09 -12.44
N HIS A 87 9.83 -15.04 -11.62
CA HIS A 87 8.67 -14.16 -11.53
C HIS A 87 8.86 -12.86 -12.32
N LEU A 88 9.54 -12.90 -13.48
CA LEU A 88 9.79 -11.71 -14.31
C LEU A 88 8.48 -10.95 -14.65
N ASN A 89 7.42 -11.69 -14.98
CA ASN A 89 6.11 -11.14 -15.36
C ASN A 89 5.25 -10.69 -14.17
N CYS A 90 5.59 -11.12 -12.95
CA CYS A 90 4.86 -10.70 -11.77
C CYS A 90 5.20 -9.25 -11.40
N ARG A 91 4.21 -8.51 -10.89
CA ARG A 91 4.46 -7.24 -10.21
C ARG A 91 4.82 -7.52 -8.76
N ALA A 92 5.87 -6.89 -8.24
CA ALA A 92 6.30 -7.11 -6.86
C ALA A 92 5.18 -6.79 -5.85
N VAL A 93 4.36 -5.77 -6.12
CA VAL A 93 3.21 -5.37 -5.28
C VAL A 93 2.02 -6.34 -5.30
N GLU A 94 1.99 -7.29 -6.24
CA GLU A 94 0.90 -8.27 -6.43
C GLU A 94 1.38 -9.72 -6.22
N CYS A 95 2.69 -9.95 -6.13
CA CYS A 95 3.28 -11.27 -5.94
C CYS A 95 4.10 -11.28 -4.65
N PRO A 96 3.54 -11.80 -3.54
CA PRO A 96 4.23 -11.88 -2.26
C PRO A 96 5.61 -12.53 -2.36
N ARG A 97 5.75 -13.62 -3.13
CA ARG A 97 7.04 -14.28 -3.35
C ARG A 97 8.09 -13.36 -3.97
N LYS A 98 7.72 -12.58 -4.99
CA LYS A 98 8.61 -11.60 -5.63
C LYS A 98 8.94 -10.43 -4.70
N ALA A 99 7.96 -9.98 -3.90
CA ALA A 99 8.17 -8.96 -2.88
C ALA A 99 9.23 -9.41 -1.86
N SER A 100 9.10 -10.63 -1.31
CA SER A 100 10.08 -11.17 -0.35
C SER A 100 11.47 -11.28 -0.93
N ALA A 101 11.60 -11.70 -2.19
CA ALA A 101 12.89 -11.76 -2.88
C ALA A 101 13.50 -10.37 -3.09
N TYR A 102 12.70 -9.39 -3.51
CA TYR A 102 13.15 -8.01 -3.65
C TYR A 102 13.65 -7.44 -2.31
N SER A 103 12.87 -7.58 -1.24
CA SER A 103 13.24 -7.10 0.11
C SER A 103 14.51 -7.78 0.64
N CYS A 104 14.67 -9.08 0.38
CA CYS A 104 15.92 -9.79 0.68
C CYS A 104 17.12 -9.15 -0.03
N LEU A 105 17.02 -8.92 -1.35
CA LEU A 105 18.13 -8.34 -2.12
C LEU A 105 18.44 -6.89 -1.75
N VAL A 106 17.45 -6.11 -1.34
CA VAL A 106 17.66 -4.75 -0.80
C VAL A 106 18.42 -4.81 0.52
N ARG A 107 17.97 -5.67 1.45
CA ARG A 107 18.62 -5.84 2.76
C ARG A 107 20.08 -6.28 2.63
N GLU A 108 20.37 -7.18 1.68
CA GLU A 108 21.72 -7.67 1.40
C GLU A 108 22.55 -6.72 0.50
N GLY A 109 22.03 -5.52 0.20
CA GLY A 109 22.73 -4.49 -0.59
C GLY A 109 22.94 -4.85 -2.06
N LYS A 110 22.19 -5.80 -2.60
CA LYS A 110 22.27 -6.24 -4.01
C LYS A 110 21.37 -5.43 -4.94
N ILE A 111 20.34 -4.80 -4.40
CA ILE A 111 19.47 -3.87 -5.11
C ILE A 111 19.41 -2.57 -4.33
N VAL A 112 19.61 -1.45 -5.03
CA VAL A 112 19.32 -0.12 -4.52
C VAL A 112 17.90 0.22 -4.93
N PRO A 113 16.97 0.44 -3.98
CA PRO A 113 15.62 0.87 -4.32
C PRO A 113 15.64 2.17 -5.14
N PRO A 114 14.77 2.29 -6.14
CA PRO A 114 14.60 3.52 -6.88
C PRO A 114 14.13 4.64 -5.93
N VAL A 115 14.76 5.81 -6.03
CA VAL A 115 14.36 7.01 -5.27
C VAL A 115 13.11 7.67 -5.87
N ASP A 116 12.93 7.53 -7.18
CA ASP A 116 11.77 8.03 -7.90
C ASP A 116 10.56 7.09 -7.74
N SER A 117 9.38 7.68 -7.60
CA SER A 117 8.13 6.94 -7.50
C SER A 117 7.88 6.09 -8.76
N PRO A 118 7.11 4.99 -8.66
CA PRO A 118 6.67 4.22 -9.83
C PRO A 118 6.02 5.07 -10.93
N ARG A 119 5.31 6.15 -10.57
CA ARG A 119 4.67 7.08 -11.51
C ARG A 119 5.70 7.93 -12.26
N GLU A 120 6.63 8.57 -11.55
CA GLU A 120 7.68 9.40 -12.15
C GLU A 120 8.56 8.57 -13.10
N ARG A 121 8.92 7.35 -12.68
CA ARG A 121 9.67 6.42 -13.52
C ARG A 121 8.92 5.96 -14.77
N ALA A 122 7.59 5.86 -14.71
CA ALA A 122 6.78 5.54 -15.89
C ALA A 122 6.78 6.72 -16.87
N ILE A 123 6.57 7.95 -16.37
CA ILE A 123 6.61 9.19 -17.17
C ILE A 123 7.97 9.34 -17.85
N ALA A 124 9.06 9.22 -17.09
CA ALA A 124 10.43 9.34 -17.61
C ALA A 124 10.75 8.32 -18.72
N ARG A 125 10.04 7.19 -18.74
CA ARG A 125 10.19 6.13 -19.75
C ARG A 125 9.13 6.18 -20.86
N GLY A 126 8.27 7.20 -20.88
CA GLY A 126 7.16 7.29 -21.83
C GLY A 126 6.15 6.15 -21.69
N MET A 127 6.09 5.51 -20.52
CA MET A 127 5.17 4.42 -20.25
C MET A 127 3.93 4.91 -19.52
N ARG A 128 2.78 4.35 -19.87
CA ARG A 128 1.55 4.56 -19.10
C ARG A 128 1.70 3.94 -17.71
N PHE A 129 1.58 4.78 -16.67
CA PHE A 129 1.47 4.28 -15.30
C PHE A 129 0.15 3.50 -15.15
N ARG A 130 0.24 2.21 -14.80
CA ARG A 130 -0.93 1.37 -14.50
C ARG A 130 -1.12 1.33 -12.99
N SER A 131 -2.25 1.82 -12.51
CA SER A 131 -2.66 1.68 -11.11
C SER A 131 -2.75 0.20 -10.72
N ARG A 132 -2.41 -0.11 -9.46
CA ARG A 132 -2.43 -1.47 -8.86
C ARG A 132 -3.81 -2.13 -8.95
N ARG A 133 -4.88 -1.34 -8.94
CA ARG A 133 -6.22 -1.78 -9.33
C ARG A 133 -6.70 -0.96 -10.51
N THR A 134 -6.74 -1.58 -11.69
CA THR A 134 -7.84 -1.31 -12.60
C THR A 134 -9.03 -2.06 -12.02
N ASN A 135 -9.71 -1.47 -11.04
CA ASN A 135 -11.14 -1.66 -11.06
C ASN A 135 -11.58 -0.93 -12.32
N ASP A 136 -11.66 -1.65 -13.44
CA ASP A 136 -12.47 -1.26 -14.60
C ASP A 136 -13.97 -1.30 -14.23
N ALA A 137 -14.30 -1.39 -12.93
CA ALA A 137 -15.62 -1.09 -12.42
C ALA A 137 -15.97 0.32 -12.91
N PRO A 138 -17.05 0.47 -13.70
CA PRO A 138 -17.56 1.78 -14.06
C PRO A 138 -17.73 2.62 -12.80
N LEU A 139 -17.43 3.92 -12.90
CA LEU A 139 -17.81 4.85 -11.85
C LEU A 139 -19.32 4.66 -11.56
N PRO A 140 -19.75 4.72 -10.29
CA PRO A 140 -21.18 4.69 -9.98
C PRO A 140 -21.92 5.75 -10.79
N ASP A 141 -23.12 5.42 -11.27
CA ASP A 141 -23.94 6.37 -12.03
C ASP A 141 -24.09 7.69 -11.26
N GLY A 142 -23.77 8.80 -11.93
CA GLY A 142 -23.81 10.15 -11.36
C GLY A 142 -22.50 10.67 -10.79
N VAL A 143 -21.45 9.84 -10.64
CA VAL A 143 -20.12 10.32 -10.26
C VAL A 143 -19.40 10.86 -11.50
N ASN A 144 -19.26 12.18 -11.58
CA ASN A 144 -18.55 12.84 -12.67
C ASN A 144 -17.45 13.78 -12.13
N LEU A 145 -16.69 14.38 -13.04
CA LEU A 145 -15.61 15.31 -12.69
C LEU A 145 -16.10 16.51 -11.86
N GLU A 146 -17.30 17.01 -12.15
CA GLU A 146 -17.90 18.15 -11.45
C GLU A 146 -18.16 17.79 -9.98
N THR A 147 -18.73 16.62 -9.71
CA THR A 147 -18.92 16.10 -8.35
C THR A 147 -17.60 15.98 -7.59
N LEU A 148 -16.53 15.51 -8.26
CA LEU A 148 -15.21 15.42 -7.64
C LEU A 148 -14.67 16.82 -7.28
N LEU A 149 -14.79 17.79 -8.19
CA LEU A 149 -14.31 19.16 -7.96
C LEU A 149 -15.09 19.85 -6.83
N ASP A 150 -16.40 19.64 -6.74
CA ASP A 150 -17.23 20.17 -5.65
C ASP A 150 -16.81 19.61 -4.29
N VAL A 151 -16.57 18.30 -4.20
CA VAL A 151 -16.08 17.66 -2.96
C VAL A 151 -14.71 18.22 -2.58
N LEU A 152 -13.78 18.35 -3.53
CA LEU A 152 -12.46 18.90 -3.27
C LEU A 152 -12.51 20.36 -2.82
N SER A 153 -13.38 21.17 -3.43
CA SER A 153 -13.62 22.55 -3.01
C SER A 153 -14.16 22.60 -1.58
N GLY A 154 -15.20 21.83 -1.28
CA GLY A 154 -15.78 21.77 0.05
C GLY A 154 -14.78 21.33 1.14
N LEU A 155 -13.88 20.40 0.82
CA LEU A 155 -12.81 19.97 1.74
C LEU A 155 -11.75 21.06 1.96
N ALA A 156 -11.41 21.82 0.92
CA ALA A 156 -10.47 22.94 1.03
C ALA A 156 -11.05 24.08 1.89
N ASP A 157 -12.35 24.35 1.74
CA ASP A 157 -13.08 25.33 2.54
C ASP A 157 -13.19 24.87 4.00
N TYR A 158 -13.45 23.58 4.24
CA TYR A 158 -13.50 23.01 5.59
C TYR A 158 -12.17 23.10 6.34
N ALA A 159 -11.05 22.87 5.64
CA ALA A 159 -9.70 23.02 6.21
C ALA A 159 -9.35 24.48 6.58
N SER A 160 -10.04 25.45 5.97
CA SER A 160 -9.85 26.88 6.22
C SER A 160 -10.64 27.38 7.44
N VAL A 161 -11.75 26.71 7.79
CA VAL A 161 -12.59 27.03 8.95
C VAL A 161 -11.99 26.53 10.28
N GLY A 162 -11.20 25.45 10.26
CA GLY A 162 -10.57 24.89 11.47
C GLY A 162 -9.30 25.61 11.98
N LYS A 163 -8.96 26.79 11.45
CA LYS A 163 -7.77 27.59 11.82
C LYS A 163 -8.10 28.90 12.54
N GLN A 164 -9.35 29.11 12.97
CA GLN A 164 -9.75 30.23 13.83
C GLN A 164 -9.89 29.80 15.30
#